data_AF-A0A964JVA6-F1
#
_entry.id   AF-A0A964JVA6-F1
#
_cell.length_a   1.000
_cell.length_b   1.000
_cell.length_c   1.000
_cell.angle_alpha   90.00
_cell.angle_beta   90.00
_cell.angle_gamma   90.00
#
_symmetry.space_group_name_H-M   'P 1'
#
loop_
_entity.id
_entity.type
_entity.pdbx_description
1 polymer ?
#
loop_
_entity_poly.entity_id
_entity_poly.type
_entity_poly.pdbx_seq_one_letter_code
_entity_poly.pdbx_strand_id
1 'polypeptide(L)'
;MTDQKSDAETLYGADEAQNPSPGTARIELWYWPIAYHGHAFLRLVKPDGKVEDLHGYPASRNADTRPRPDGKPERGIIDGSSLTVLHEPLDSAEDSKYEDSRRVATVASGSSDQIAEIWQRGMAAMDAINSDKTIDYKAFDPSFLAGGSGGKIQNSNSAIYTLSRAMNLNLDGAVRDAGIERKLPGWGRNLFDPKYERYMAPPTFPVKDAP
;
A
#
# COMPACT_ATOMS: atom_id res chain seq x y z
N MET A 1 -16.10 -0.49 43.08
CA MET A 1 -15.16 -1.40 42.42
C MET A 1 -15.97 -2.40 41.63
N THR A 2 -15.98 -2.26 40.32
CA THR A 2 -16.13 -3.35 39.33
C THR A 2 -15.68 -2.74 38.02
N ASP A 3 -14.52 -3.19 37.54
CA ASP A 3 -13.82 -2.70 36.35
C ASP A 3 -14.67 -2.83 35.09
N GLN A 4 -14.76 -1.74 34.32
CA GLN A 4 -15.19 -1.74 32.92
C GLN A 4 -14.04 -2.24 32.04
N LYS A 5 -13.82 -3.56 32.04
CA LYS A 5 -12.99 -4.25 31.03
C LYS A 5 -13.65 -5.56 30.62
N SER A 6 -14.79 -5.42 29.99
CA SER A 6 -15.32 -6.34 28.98
C SER A 6 -16.11 -5.40 28.08
N ASP A 7 -15.77 -5.21 26.82
CA ASP A 7 -16.41 -5.98 25.74
C ASP A 7 -15.62 -5.83 24.42
N ALA A 8 -14.31 -5.59 24.50
CA ALA A 8 -13.46 -5.42 23.31
C ALA A 8 -12.93 -6.73 22.70
N GLU A 9 -13.22 -7.89 23.31
CA GLU A 9 -12.55 -9.17 23.01
C GLU A 9 -13.33 -10.14 22.11
N THR A 10 -14.36 -9.71 21.39
CA THR A 10 -15.06 -10.63 20.46
C THR A 10 -15.40 -9.95 19.15
N LEU A 11 -14.42 -9.76 18.27
CA LEU A 11 -14.66 -9.47 16.84
C LEU A 11 -13.47 -9.70 15.88
N TYR A 12 -12.29 -10.13 16.34
CA TYR A 12 -11.08 -10.18 15.50
C TYR A 12 -10.61 -11.62 15.25
N GLY A 13 -10.35 -11.98 13.99
CA GLY A 13 -9.75 -13.26 13.64
C GLY A 13 -8.28 -13.33 14.10
N ALA A 14 -7.86 -14.52 14.58
CA ALA A 14 -6.53 -14.89 15.09
C ALA A 14 -5.63 -13.72 15.54
N ASP A 15 -5.71 -13.38 16.83
CA ASP A 15 -5.03 -12.27 17.53
C ASP A 15 -3.54 -12.07 17.22
N GLU A 16 -2.78 -13.11 16.89
CA GLU A 16 -1.34 -13.00 16.62
C GLU A 16 -1.00 -12.21 15.35
N ALA A 17 -1.91 -12.16 14.37
CA ALA A 17 -1.66 -11.40 13.16
C ALA A 17 -1.70 -9.91 13.43
N GLN A 18 -2.69 -9.39 14.16
CA GLN A 18 -2.84 -7.96 14.39
C GLN A 18 -1.90 -7.42 15.48
N ASN A 19 -1.60 -8.23 16.50
CA ASN A 19 -0.73 -7.87 17.62
C ASN A 19 0.37 -8.93 17.82
N PRO A 20 1.32 -9.05 16.88
CA PRO A 20 2.38 -10.06 16.99
C PRO A 20 3.28 -9.78 18.19
N SER A 21 3.78 -10.87 18.79
CA SER A 21 4.75 -10.79 19.87
C SER A 21 5.98 -9.97 19.44
N PRO A 22 6.56 -9.14 20.33
CA PRO A 22 7.82 -8.47 20.06
C PRO A 22 8.89 -9.48 19.62
N GLY A 23 9.57 -9.20 18.50
CA GLY A 23 10.60 -10.08 17.93
C GLY A 23 10.11 -11.08 16.88
N THR A 24 8.82 -11.12 16.54
CA THR A 24 8.30 -11.95 15.43
C THR A 24 8.40 -11.21 14.09
N ALA A 25 8.76 -11.94 13.03
CA ALA A 25 8.74 -11.42 11.67
C ALA A 25 7.30 -11.12 11.24
N ARG A 26 7.08 -10.03 10.53
CA ARG A 26 5.73 -9.63 10.10
C ARG A 26 5.72 -8.71 8.90
N ILE A 27 4.60 -8.68 8.18
CA ILE A 27 4.30 -7.72 7.13
C ILE A 27 3.17 -6.83 7.63
N GLU A 28 3.37 -5.53 7.52
CA GLU A 28 2.45 -4.50 7.93
C GLU A 28 1.98 -3.70 6.71
N LEU A 29 0.68 -3.39 6.67
CA LEU A 29 0.13 -2.39 5.78
C LEU A 29 0.26 -1.03 6.45
N TRP A 30 0.87 -0.08 5.74
CA TRP A 30 1.04 1.29 6.18
C TRP A 30 0.37 2.25 5.21
N TYR A 31 -0.03 3.40 5.74
CA TYR A 31 -0.65 4.46 4.97
C TYR A 31 -0.09 5.82 5.36
N TRP A 32 0.36 6.57 4.37
CA TRP A 32 0.76 7.96 4.54
C TRP A 32 -0.33 8.87 3.95
N PRO A 33 -1.03 9.70 4.76
CA PRO A 33 -2.12 10.56 4.31
C PRO A 33 -1.62 11.81 3.56
N ILE A 34 -0.80 11.62 2.52
CA ILE A 34 -0.28 12.69 1.67
C ILE A 34 -1.18 12.96 0.46
N ALA A 35 -1.38 14.24 0.16
CA ALA A 35 -2.22 14.69 -0.96
C ALA A 35 -3.65 14.09 -0.90
N TYR A 36 -4.43 14.25 -1.97
CA TYR A 36 -5.83 13.83 -2.00
C TYR A 36 -6.05 12.30 -2.01
N HIS A 37 -5.00 11.51 -2.20
CA HIS A 37 -5.10 10.04 -2.37
C HIS A 37 -4.40 9.24 -1.27
N GLY A 38 -3.47 9.85 -0.55
CA GLY A 38 -2.54 9.14 0.32
C GLY A 38 -1.76 8.04 -0.39
N HIS A 39 -0.90 7.39 0.37
CA HIS A 39 0.10 6.46 -0.15
C HIS A 39 0.14 5.23 0.72
N ALA A 40 -0.42 4.13 0.24
CA ALA A 40 -0.27 2.83 0.86
C ALA A 40 1.10 2.24 0.52
N PHE A 41 1.67 1.50 1.47
CA PHE A 41 2.89 0.73 1.30
C PHE A 41 2.90 -0.50 2.22
N LEU A 42 3.70 -1.50 1.87
CA LEU A 42 3.93 -2.65 2.74
C LEU A 42 5.28 -2.50 3.41
N ARG A 43 5.34 -2.86 4.69
CA ARG A 43 6.56 -2.89 5.50
C ARG A 43 6.79 -4.30 6.00
N LEU A 44 7.91 -4.89 5.65
CA LEU A 44 8.45 -6.07 6.33
C LEU A 44 9.17 -5.59 7.58
N VAL A 45 8.83 -6.16 8.73
CA VAL A 45 9.60 -6.02 9.97
C VAL A 45 10.22 -7.37 10.31
N LYS A 46 11.55 -7.42 10.36
CA LYS A 46 12.30 -8.62 10.71
C LYS A 46 12.40 -8.77 12.24
N PRO A 47 12.72 -9.98 12.74
CA PRO A 47 12.92 -10.21 14.18
C PRO A 47 13.99 -9.33 14.82
N ASP A 48 15.02 -8.98 14.05
CA ASP A 48 16.13 -8.13 14.49
C ASP A 48 15.78 -6.63 14.47
N GLY A 49 14.54 -6.27 14.15
CA GLY A 49 14.05 -4.89 14.10
C GLY A 49 14.35 -4.17 12.79
N LYS A 50 15.12 -4.76 11.87
CA LYS A 50 15.32 -4.18 10.54
C LYS A 50 14.01 -4.17 9.77
N VAL A 51 13.83 -3.14 8.95
CA VAL A 51 12.62 -3.00 8.14
C VAL A 51 12.96 -2.84 6.67
N GLU A 52 12.04 -3.30 5.83
CA GLU A 52 12.09 -3.13 4.39
C GLU A 52 10.73 -2.70 3.89
N ASP A 53 10.68 -1.65 3.07
CA ASP A 53 9.41 -1.14 2.54
C ASP A 53 9.27 -1.41 1.04
N LEU A 54 8.04 -1.72 0.62
CA LEU A 54 7.63 -1.75 -0.78
C LEU A 54 6.66 -0.60 -1.06
N HIS A 55 7.06 0.30 -1.95
CA HIS A 55 6.29 1.50 -2.31
C HIS A 55 6.10 1.62 -3.82
N GLY A 56 4.90 1.98 -4.28
CA GLY A 56 4.71 2.43 -5.67
C GLY A 56 4.98 3.94 -5.84
N TYR A 57 5.78 4.34 -6.81
CA TYR A 57 6.15 5.72 -7.09
C TYR A 57 6.02 6.08 -8.57
N PRO A 58 5.80 7.38 -8.90
CA PRO A 58 6.02 7.87 -10.24
C PRO A 58 7.51 7.89 -10.55
N ALA A 59 7.90 7.26 -11.65
CA ALA A 59 9.19 7.46 -12.28
C ALA A 59 9.02 8.25 -13.58
N SER A 60 9.75 9.36 -13.70
CA SER A 60 9.83 10.21 -14.89
C SER A 60 10.07 9.35 -16.13
N ARG A 61 9.29 9.59 -17.19
CA ARG A 61 9.55 8.97 -18.50
C ARG A 61 10.79 9.57 -19.17
N ASN A 62 11.23 10.72 -18.69
CA ASN A 62 12.38 11.45 -19.21
C ASN A 62 13.56 11.46 -18.22
N ALA A 63 13.69 10.43 -17.38
CA ALA A 63 14.72 10.36 -16.33
C ALA A 63 16.14 10.64 -16.85
N ASP A 64 16.41 10.30 -18.11
CA ASP A 64 17.67 10.52 -18.82
C ASP A 64 18.02 12.01 -19.00
N THR A 65 17.02 12.90 -18.91
CA THR A 65 17.19 14.34 -19.10
C THR A 65 17.59 15.06 -17.81
N ARG A 66 17.45 14.43 -16.63
CA ARG A 66 17.80 14.98 -15.32
C ARG A 66 18.18 13.87 -14.33
N PRO A 67 19.47 13.52 -14.21
CA PRO A 67 19.89 12.52 -13.24
C PRO A 67 19.70 13.04 -11.80
N ARG A 68 19.15 12.20 -10.93
CA ARG A 68 19.20 12.44 -9.49
C ARG A 68 20.57 12.00 -8.93
N PRO A 69 21.20 12.78 -8.04
CA PRO A 69 22.47 12.41 -7.43
C PRO A 69 22.42 11.15 -6.55
N ASP A 70 21.24 10.76 -6.08
CA ASP A 70 21.03 9.70 -5.10
C ASP A 70 20.68 8.33 -5.72
N GLY A 71 20.70 8.22 -7.06
CA GLY A 71 20.36 7.00 -7.79
C GLY A 71 18.87 6.60 -7.70
N LYS A 72 18.02 7.41 -7.06
CA LYS A 72 16.58 7.16 -6.95
C LYS A 72 15.86 7.66 -8.20
N PRO A 73 14.65 7.12 -8.51
CA PRO A 73 13.88 7.59 -9.65
C PRO A 73 13.58 9.09 -9.56
N GLU A 74 13.71 9.80 -10.68
CA GLU A 74 13.20 11.16 -10.78
C GLU A 74 11.66 11.14 -10.66
N ARG A 75 11.12 11.93 -9.73
CA ARG A 75 9.67 12.01 -9.50
C ARG A 75 9.09 13.09 -10.43
N GLY A 76 8.34 12.69 -11.45
CA GLY A 76 7.59 13.62 -12.32
C GLY A 76 6.23 13.02 -12.63
N ILE A 77 5.13 13.73 -12.35
CA ILE A 77 3.76 13.30 -12.72
C ILE A 77 3.30 14.03 -13.99
N ILE A 78 3.85 15.22 -14.24
CA ILE A 78 3.47 16.14 -15.32
C ILE A 78 3.94 15.64 -16.70
N ASP A 79 4.98 14.81 -16.72
CA ASP A 79 5.60 14.27 -17.94
C ASP A 79 5.02 12.90 -18.36
N GLY A 80 3.97 12.43 -17.68
CA GLY A 80 3.33 11.15 -17.98
C GLY A 80 4.13 9.95 -17.47
N SER A 81 4.53 9.94 -16.20
CA SER A 81 5.38 8.92 -15.55
C SER A 81 4.95 7.46 -15.75
N SER A 82 5.90 6.54 -15.63
CA SER A 82 5.63 5.12 -15.38
C SER A 82 5.43 4.86 -13.89
N LEU A 83 4.61 3.87 -13.57
CA LEU A 83 4.54 3.34 -12.21
C LEU A 83 5.74 2.42 -11.97
N THR A 84 6.51 2.71 -10.94
CA THR A 84 7.63 1.88 -10.48
C THR A 84 7.40 1.52 -9.03
N VAL A 85 7.65 0.27 -8.65
CA VAL A 85 7.66 -0.16 -7.25
C VAL A 85 9.11 -0.23 -6.76
N LEU A 86 9.40 0.39 -5.63
CA LEU A 86 10.71 0.42 -5.00
C LEU A 86 10.73 -0.41 -3.73
N HIS A 87 11.83 -1.13 -3.54
CA HIS A 87 12.21 -1.80 -2.30
C HIS A 87 13.24 -0.95 -1.56
N GLU A 88 12.90 -0.50 -0.35
CA GLU A 88 13.75 0.38 0.45
C GLU A 88 14.14 -0.31 1.77
N PRO A 89 15.41 -0.75 1.95
CA PRO A 89 15.89 -1.21 3.25
C PRO A 89 16.12 -0.02 4.17
N LEU A 90 15.70 -0.13 5.43
CA LEU A 90 15.87 0.89 6.47
C LEU A 90 16.46 0.26 7.74
N ASP A 91 17.37 0.98 8.39
CA ASP A 91 18.07 0.51 9.59
C ASP A 91 17.18 0.51 10.85
N SER A 92 16.04 1.23 10.84
CA SER A 92 14.97 1.13 11.83
C SER A 92 13.65 1.70 11.29
N ALA A 93 12.52 1.40 11.93
CA ALA A 93 11.21 1.98 11.57
C ALA A 93 11.13 3.50 11.80
N GLU A 94 12.06 4.07 12.58
CA GLU A 94 12.10 5.51 12.94
C GLU A 94 12.77 6.38 11.88
N ASP A 95 13.66 5.83 11.05
CA ASP A 95 14.32 6.59 9.94
C ASP A 95 13.46 6.68 8.67
N SER A 96 12.17 6.38 8.77
CA SER A 96 11.28 6.48 7.62
C SER A 96 10.98 7.96 7.35
N LYS A 97 11.36 8.45 6.17
CA LYS A 97 10.96 9.74 5.53
C LYS A 97 9.42 9.97 5.41
N TYR A 98 8.64 9.16 6.11
CA TYR A 98 7.18 9.13 6.15
C TYR A 98 6.73 9.31 7.60
N GLU A 99 7.17 10.39 8.26
CA GLU A 99 6.89 10.67 9.68
C GLU A 99 5.38 10.68 9.99
N ASP A 100 4.55 11.14 9.04
CA ASP A 100 3.08 11.12 9.18
C ASP A 100 2.42 9.79 8.78
N SER A 101 3.22 8.78 8.41
CA SER A 101 2.66 7.49 8.05
C SER A 101 2.17 6.75 9.29
N ARG A 102 1.07 6.04 9.12
CA ARG A 102 0.45 5.23 10.17
C ARG A 102 0.37 3.79 9.74
N ARG A 103 0.69 2.88 10.66
CA ARG A 103 0.38 1.46 10.51
C ARG A 103 -1.14 1.31 10.46
N VAL A 104 -1.64 0.68 9.41
CA VAL A 104 -3.06 0.31 9.26
C VAL A 104 -3.32 -1.00 9.98
N ALA A 105 -2.53 -2.02 9.65
CA ALA A 105 -2.69 -3.35 10.22
C ALA A 105 -1.41 -4.15 10.01
N THR A 106 -1.20 -5.15 10.86
CA THR A 106 -0.32 -6.26 10.54
C THR A 106 -1.14 -7.29 9.74
N VAL A 107 -0.61 -7.72 8.61
CA VAL A 107 -1.34 -8.49 7.58
C VAL A 107 -0.77 -9.88 7.34
N ALA A 108 0.43 -10.13 7.87
CA ALA A 108 0.98 -11.46 8.10
C ALA A 108 1.99 -11.39 9.26
N SER A 109 2.05 -12.41 10.10
CA SER A 109 3.08 -12.60 11.12
C SER A 109 3.40 -14.09 11.25
N GLY A 110 4.62 -14.43 11.67
CA GLY A 110 5.05 -15.83 11.76
C GLY A 110 6.57 -15.99 11.87
N SER A 111 7.06 -17.19 11.55
CA SER A 111 8.51 -17.42 11.52
C SER A 111 9.18 -16.58 10.43
N SER A 112 10.47 -16.29 10.60
CA SER A 112 11.26 -15.55 9.61
C SER A 112 11.16 -16.16 8.22
N ASP A 113 11.23 -17.49 8.12
CA ASP A 113 11.21 -18.19 6.84
C ASP A 113 9.84 -18.07 6.16
N GLN A 114 8.75 -18.27 6.91
CA GLN A 114 7.39 -18.12 6.39
C GLN A 114 7.13 -16.71 5.87
N ILE A 115 7.55 -15.70 6.63
CA ILE A 115 7.37 -14.30 6.26
C ILE A 115 8.28 -13.91 5.09
N ALA A 116 9.51 -14.43 5.05
CA ALA A 116 10.41 -14.24 3.91
C ALA A 116 9.81 -14.82 2.63
N GLU A 117 9.22 -16.01 2.65
CA GLU A 117 8.54 -16.60 1.49
C GLU A 117 7.38 -15.74 0.98
N ILE A 118 6.56 -15.21 1.89
CA ILE A 118 5.48 -14.28 1.53
C ILE A 118 6.07 -13.02 0.90
N TRP A 119 7.10 -12.43 1.50
CA TRP A 119 7.74 -11.21 1.02
C TRP A 119 8.36 -11.39 -0.37
N GLN A 120 9.04 -12.52 -0.62
CA GLN A 120 9.64 -12.84 -1.91
C GLN A 120 8.61 -12.92 -3.04
N ARG A 121 7.37 -13.39 -2.77
CA ARG A 121 6.28 -13.34 -3.76
C ARG A 121 5.93 -11.90 -4.16
N GLY A 122 5.98 -10.98 -3.20
CA GLY A 122 5.80 -9.56 -3.47
C GLY A 122 6.96 -8.95 -4.25
N MET A 123 8.20 -9.31 -3.92
CA MET A 123 9.39 -8.88 -4.66
C MET A 123 9.33 -9.33 -6.13
N ALA A 124 8.92 -10.57 -6.39
CA ALA A 124 8.71 -11.06 -7.76
C ALA A 124 7.59 -10.28 -8.49
N ALA A 125 6.51 -9.92 -7.80
CA ALA A 125 5.46 -9.08 -8.37
C ALA A 125 5.92 -7.63 -8.61
N MET A 126 6.76 -7.07 -7.74
CA MET A 126 7.42 -5.78 -7.94
C MET A 126 8.25 -5.80 -9.23
N ASP A 127 9.08 -6.83 -9.43
CA ASP A 127 9.88 -6.97 -10.64
C ASP A 127 9.01 -7.06 -11.90
N ALA A 128 7.90 -7.80 -11.84
CA ALA A 128 6.95 -7.89 -12.93
C ALA A 128 6.32 -6.53 -13.27
N ILE A 129 5.86 -5.77 -12.28
CA ILE A 129 5.33 -4.41 -12.49
C ILE A 129 6.40 -3.51 -13.13
N ASN A 130 7.63 -3.53 -12.63
CA ASN A 130 8.73 -2.68 -13.11
C ASN A 130 9.20 -3.06 -14.54
N SER A 131 9.02 -4.33 -14.92
CA SER A 131 9.33 -4.83 -16.26
C SER A 131 8.30 -4.40 -17.29
N ASP A 132 7.04 -4.20 -16.89
CA ASP A 132 5.95 -3.80 -17.77
C ASP A 132 5.96 -2.28 -18.03
N LYS A 133 6.38 -1.91 -19.23
CA LYS A 133 6.48 -0.51 -19.66
C LYS A 133 5.14 0.13 -20.05
N THR A 134 4.05 -0.62 -19.98
CA THR A 134 2.70 -0.12 -20.29
C THR A 134 1.98 0.49 -19.08
N ILE A 135 2.53 0.28 -17.88
CA ILE A 135 1.93 0.74 -16.63
C ILE A 135 2.30 2.22 -16.36
N ASP A 136 1.34 3.11 -16.59
CA ASP A 136 1.46 4.54 -16.28
C ASP A 136 1.25 4.83 -14.80
N TYR A 137 1.95 5.82 -14.25
CA TYR A 137 1.60 6.41 -12.96
C TYR A 137 0.57 7.52 -13.13
N LYS A 138 -0.49 7.51 -12.32
CA LYS A 138 -1.49 8.58 -12.26
C LYS A 138 -1.74 8.96 -10.82
N ALA A 139 -1.23 10.12 -10.42
CA ALA A 139 -1.39 10.63 -9.07
C ALA A 139 -2.83 11.06 -8.77
N PHE A 140 -3.57 11.48 -9.80
CA PHE A 140 -4.88 12.09 -9.61
C PHE A 140 -5.81 11.75 -10.77
N ASP A 141 -7.09 11.69 -10.44
CA ASP A 141 -8.18 11.44 -11.36
C ASP A 141 -9.29 12.47 -11.14
N PRO A 142 -9.47 13.41 -12.08
CA PRO A 142 -10.43 14.51 -11.95
C PRO A 142 -11.88 14.08 -11.73
N SER A 143 -12.25 12.87 -12.13
CA SER A 143 -13.64 12.39 -11.98
C SER A 143 -14.05 12.15 -10.52
N PHE A 144 -13.08 11.97 -9.61
CA PHE A 144 -13.32 11.94 -8.16
C PHE A 144 -13.88 13.27 -7.61
N LEU A 145 -13.47 14.42 -8.16
CA LEU A 145 -13.93 15.73 -7.69
C LEU A 145 -15.34 16.07 -8.20
N ALA A 146 -15.77 15.45 -9.30
CA ALA A 146 -17.07 15.71 -9.92
C ALA A 146 -18.18 14.80 -9.38
N GLY A 147 -17.93 14.00 -8.33
CA GLY A 147 -18.85 12.95 -7.87
C GLY A 147 -19.14 11.90 -8.95
N GLY A 148 -18.31 11.85 -9.99
CA GLY A 148 -18.45 10.97 -11.13
C GLY A 148 -17.73 9.64 -10.91
N SER A 149 -17.86 8.76 -11.90
CA SER A 149 -17.10 7.51 -11.94
C SER A 149 -15.61 7.82 -12.10
N GLY A 150 -14.84 7.58 -11.04
CA GLY A 150 -13.37 7.51 -11.05
C GLY A 150 -12.81 6.86 -12.34
N GLY A 151 -11.82 7.48 -12.98
CA GLY A 151 -10.97 6.97 -14.03
C GLY A 151 -9.83 6.03 -13.59
N LYS A 152 -9.01 5.68 -14.58
CA LYS A 152 -7.96 4.64 -14.56
C LYS A 152 -6.75 5.02 -13.68
N ILE A 153 -6.89 5.15 -12.35
CA ILE A 153 -5.74 5.40 -11.46
C ILE A 153 -4.84 4.16 -11.40
N GLN A 154 -3.54 4.37 -11.62
CA GLN A 154 -2.45 3.42 -11.41
C GLN A 154 -1.42 4.16 -10.57
N ASN A 155 -1.38 3.89 -9.28
CA ASN A 155 -0.55 4.60 -8.30
C ASN A 155 -0.02 3.62 -7.24
N SER A 156 0.55 4.17 -6.18
CA SER A 156 1.00 3.41 -5.00
C SER A 156 -0.08 2.45 -4.49
N ASN A 157 -1.31 2.91 -4.30
CA ASN A 157 -2.40 2.09 -3.76
C ASN A 157 -2.74 0.90 -4.66
N SER A 158 -2.76 1.07 -5.99
CA SER A 158 -2.96 -0.05 -6.92
C SER A 158 -1.77 -1.02 -6.96
N ALA A 159 -0.55 -0.50 -6.82
CA ALA A 159 0.64 -1.34 -6.71
C ALA A 159 0.53 -2.24 -5.47
N ILE A 160 0.25 -1.66 -4.30
CA ILE A 160 0.14 -2.42 -3.05
C ILE A 160 -0.97 -3.46 -3.10
N TYR A 161 -2.12 -3.12 -3.67
CA TYR A 161 -3.19 -4.10 -3.88
C TYR A 161 -2.73 -5.27 -4.77
N THR A 162 -1.96 -4.98 -5.83
CA THR A 162 -1.45 -6.03 -6.73
C THR A 162 -0.40 -6.91 -6.05
N LEU A 163 0.54 -6.30 -5.33
CA LEU A 163 1.55 -7.02 -4.55
C LEU A 163 0.88 -7.92 -3.50
N SER A 164 -0.14 -7.42 -2.82
CA SER A 164 -0.82 -8.19 -1.78
C SER A 164 -1.53 -9.43 -2.31
N ARG A 165 -2.10 -9.33 -3.50
CA ARG A 165 -2.70 -10.47 -4.20
C ARG A 165 -1.65 -11.52 -4.53
N ALA A 166 -0.48 -11.10 -5.03
CA ALA A 166 0.64 -12.00 -5.28
C ALA A 166 1.19 -12.65 -3.99
N MET A 167 1.19 -11.91 -2.89
CA MET A 167 1.59 -12.40 -1.57
C MET A 167 0.53 -13.29 -0.89
N ASN A 168 -0.70 -13.35 -1.43
CA ASN A 168 -1.87 -14.00 -0.82
C ASN A 168 -2.28 -13.39 0.55
N LEU A 169 -2.23 -12.06 0.65
CA LEU A 169 -2.60 -11.29 1.84
C LEU A 169 -4.04 -10.74 1.75
N ASN A 170 -4.76 -10.75 2.87
CA ASN A 170 -6.11 -10.17 2.96
C ASN A 170 -6.08 -8.69 3.37
N LEU A 171 -5.61 -7.81 2.48
CA LEU A 171 -5.58 -6.37 2.79
C LEU A 171 -6.98 -5.74 2.76
N ASP A 172 -7.92 -6.27 1.98
CA ASP A 172 -9.29 -5.75 1.95
C ASP A 172 -9.99 -5.93 3.30
N GLY A 173 -9.79 -7.07 3.97
CA GLY A 173 -10.22 -7.28 5.35
C GLY A 173 -9.55 -6.29 6.29
N ALA A 174 -8.22 -6.20 6.24
CA ALA A 174 -7.44 -5.32 7.11
C ALA A 174 -7.84 -3.84 7.01
N VAL A 175 -8.07 -3.35 5.79
CA VAL A 175 -8.52 -1.98 5.51
C VAL A 175 -9.95 -1.74 6.04
N ARG A 176 -10.85 -2.73 5.88
CA ARG A 176 -12.21 -2.67 6.41
C ARG A 176 -12.22 -2.65 7.94
N ASP A 177 -11.46 -3.54 8.57
CA ASP A 177 -11.39 -3.67 10.02
C ASP A 177 -10.79 -2.41 10.68
N ALA A 178 -9.85 -1.76 9.99
CA ALA A 178 -9.29 -0.47 10.41
C ALA A 178 -10.26 0.72 10.22
N GLY A 179 -11.48 0.50 9.73
CA GLY A 179 -12.45 1.55 9.44
C GLY A 179 -12.03 2.46 8.27
N ILE A 180 -11.08 2.02 7.45
CA ILE A 180 -10.60 2.74 6.28
C ILE A 180 -11.47 2.31 5.09
N GLU A 181 -12.78 2.56 5.15
CA GLU A 181 -13.66 2.23 4.03
C GLU A 181 -13.35 3.15 2.83
N ARG A 182 -12.58 2.60 1.86
CA ARG A 182 -12.20 3.12 0.53
C ARG A 182 -11.87 4.63 0.44
N LYS A 183 -10.96 5.10 1.30
CA LYS A 183 -10.23 6.39 1.16
C LYS A 183 -8.91 6.28 0.38
N LEU A 184 -8.68 5.17 -0.30
CA LEU A 184 -7.45 4.88 -1.05
C LEU A 184 -7.73 4.89 -2.56
N PRO A 185 -7.66 6.03 -3.26
CA PRO A 185 -7.82 6.07 -4.71
C PRO A 185 -6.85 5.12 -5.39
N GLY A 186 -7.35 4.27 -6.30
CA GLY A 186 -6.57 3.21 -6.96
C GLY A 186 -6.60 1.85 -6.26
N TRP A 187 -7.14 1.74 -5.04
CA TRP A 187 -7.30 0.46 -4.35
C TRP A 187 -8.32 -0.47 -5.04
N GLY A 188 -8.11 -1.78 -4.97
CA GLY A 188 -8.93 -2.78 -5.66
C GLY A 188 -8.49 -3.05 -7.11
N ARG A 189 -7.51 -2.31 -7.62
CA ARG A 189 -6.98 -2.50 -8.98
C ARG A 189 -5.83 -3.49 -8.99
N ASN A 190 -6.05 -4.64 -9.62
CA ASN A 190 -4.98 -5.57 -9.96
C ASN A 190 -4.31 -5.14 -11.29
N LEU A 191 -3.02 -4.81 -11.23
CA LEU A 191 -2.23 -4.42 -12.41
C LEU A 191 -1.97 -5.58 -13.38
N PHE A 192 -2.05 -6.83 -12.92
CA PHE A 192 -1.86 -8.01 -13.77
C PHE A 192 -3.14 -8.53 -14.43
N ASP A 193 -4.28 -7.88 -14.25
CA ASP A 193 -5.51 -8.29 -14.92
C ASP A 193 -5.55 -7.70 -16.35
N PRO A 194 -5.35 -8.52 -17.40
CA PRO A 194 -5.26 -8.04 -18.78
C PRO A 194 -6.62 -7.61 -19.34
N LYS A 195 -7.73 -8.01 -18.71
CA LYS A 195 -9.10 -7.69 -19.14
C LYS A 195 -9.68 -6.50 -18.39
N TYR A 196 -8.97 -5.98 -17.40
CA TYR A 196 -9.51 -4.94 -16.53
C TYR A 196 -9.46 -3.55 -17.19
N GLU A 197 -10.40 -3.31 -18.10
CA GLU A 197 -10.58 -2.00 -18.73
C GLU A 197 -11.54 -1.06 -17.97
N ARG A 198 -12.38 -1.54 -17.02
CA ARG A 198 -13.33 -0.68 -16.29
C ARG A 198 -13.88 -1.22 -14.95
N TYR A 199 -13.74 -0.36 -13.94
CA TYR A 199 -14.57 -0.01 -12.77
C TYR A 199 -15.47 -1.04 -12.06
N MET A 200 -15.29 -1.12 -10.74
CA MET A 200 -16.39 -1.31 -9.78
C MET A 200 -16.66 0.01 -9.08
N ALA A 201 -17.94 0.39 -8.93
CA ALA A 201 -18.33 1.55 -8.14
C ALA A 201 -17.77 1.45 -6.70
N PRO A 202 -17.21 2.54 -6.14
CA PRO A 202 -17.10 2.65 -4.70
C PRO A 202 -18.51 2.54 -4.10
N PRO A 203 -18.66 2.03 -2.86
CA PRO A 203 -19.95 1.95 -2.21
C PRO A 203 -20.46 3.39 -2.08
N THR A 204 -21.77 3.58 -2.17
CA THR A 204 -22.39 4.86 -1.83
C THR A 204 -22.05 5.19 -0.38
N PHE A 205 -21.15 6.15 -0.18
CA PHE A 205 -20.89 6.70 1.15
C PHE A 205 -22.00 7.68 1.51
N PRO A 206 -22.64 7.54 2.68
CA PRO A 206 -23.42 8.64 3.23
C PRO A 206 -22.45 9.77 3.57
N VAL A 207 -22.40 10.80 2.74
CA VAL A 207 -21.78 12.07 3.11
C VAL A 207 -22.71 12.70 4.14
N LYS A 208 -22.51 12.38 5.42
CA LYS A 208 -22.93 13.30 6.47
C LYS A 208 -21.91 14.43 6.46
N ASP A 209 -22.41 15.60 6.07
CA ASP A 209 -21.74 16.89 6.17
C ASP A 209 -20.65 17.12 5.11
N ALA A 210 -21.08 17.31 3.86
CA ALA A 210 -20.41 18.25 2.98
C ALA A 210 -20.95 19.66 3.33
N PRO A 211 -20.10 20.69 3.52
CA PRO A 211 -20.56 22.07 3.41
C PRO A 211 -21.14 22.36 2.02
#